data_AF-A0A9E7HNT3-F1
#
_entry.id   AF-A0A9E7HNT3-F1
#
_cell.length_a   1.000
_cell.length_b   1.000
_cell.length_c   1.000
_cell.angle_alpha   90.00
_cell.angle_beta   90.00
_cell.angle_gamma   90.00
#
_symmetry.space_group_name_H-M   'P 1'
#
loop_
_entity.id
_entity.type
_entity.pdbx_description
1 polymer ?
#
loop_
_entity_poly.entity_id
_entity_poly.type
_entity_poly.pdbx_seq_one_letter_code
_entity_poly.pdbx_strand_id
1 'polypeptide(L)'
;MKRMRSWHHQVVALMTIIVIPCPAQVQLESEEKWKVLLTYGNTPATRFHLVATLLGSKSVAIGGESNAGLLDDILVTDNDLIL
;
A
#
# COMPACT_ATOMS: atom_id res chain seq x y z
N MET A 1 -16.65 -51.88 -9.63
CA MET A 1 -15.47 -51.09 -9.21
C MET A 1 -15.45 -49.75 -9.92
N LYS A 2 -15.17 -48.68 -9.17
CA LYS A 2 -14.72 -47.34 -9.59
C LYS A 2 -15.63 -46.54 -10.54
N ARG A 3 -16.50 -45.71 -9.95
CA ARG A 3 -16.45 -44.26 -10.21
C ARG A 3 -17.16 -43.42 -9.14
N MET A 4 -16.93 -43.77 -7.87
CA MET A 4 -17.01 -42.87 -6.72
C MET A 4 -15.82 -41.89 -6.76
N ARG A 5 -15.75 -41.07 -7.82
CA ARG A 5 -14.81 -39.94 -7.98
C ARG A 5 -15.43 -38.79 -8.80
N SER A 6 -16.76 -38.72 -8.91
CA SER A 6 -17.46 -37.62 -9.59
C SER A 6 -17.89 -36.50 -8.62
N TRP A 7 -18.08 -36.83 -7.34
CA TRP A 7 -18.58 -35.89 -6.33
C TRP A 7 -17.58 -34.80 -5.94
N HIS A 8 -16.28 -34.97 -6.20
CA HIS A 8 -15.27 -33.94 -5.89
C HIS A 8 -15.24 -32.80 -6.93
N HIS A 9 -15.72 -32.99 -8.16
CA HIS A 9 -15.80 -31.89 -9.13
C HIS A 9 -17.10 -31.09 -9.01
N GLN A 10 -18.19 -31.71 -8.58
CA GLN A 10 -19.47 -31.01 -8.43
C GLN A 10 -19.51 -30.08 -7.20
N VAL A 11 -18.83 -30.41 -6.11
CA VAL A 11 -18.76 -29.52 -4.93
C VAL A 11 -17.80 -28.35 -5.17
N VAL A 12 -16.73 -28.54 -5.95
CA VAL A 12 -15.83 -27.42 -6.34
C VAL A 12 -16.54 -26.47 -7.33
N ALA A 13 -17.47 -26.97 -8.14
CA ALA A 13 -18.28 -26.14 -9.04
C ALA A 13 -19.33 -25.27 -8.32
N LEU A 14 -19.68 -25.54 -7.06
CA LEU A 14 -20.56 -24.69 -6.24
C LEU A 14 -19.80 -23.59 -5.47
N MET A 15 -18.46 -23.69 -5.42
CA MET A 15 -17.56 -22.59 -5.03
C MET A 15 -17.23 -21.68 -6.23
N THR A 16 -17.89 -21.89 -7.39
CA THR A 16 -18.02 -20.89 -8.43
C THR A 16 -18.83 -19.74 -7.85
N ILE A 17 -18.10 -18.83 -7.20
CA ILE A 17 -18.12 -17.41 -7.52
C ILE A 17 -19.45 -17.02 -8.16
N ILE A 18 -20.33 -16.46 -7.35
CA ILE A 18 -21.37 -15.56 -7.81
C ILE A 18 -20.64 -14.42 -8.53
N VAL A 19 -20.29 -14.65 -9.81
CA VAL A 19 -19.93 -13.62 -10.76
C VAL A 19 -21.24 -12.96 -11.09
N ILE A 20 -21.57 -11.91 -10.34
CA ILE A 20 -22.58 -10.95 -10.77
C ILE A 20 -22.07 -10.38 -12.09
N PRO A 21 -22.80 -10.54 -13.22
CA PRO A 21 -22.45 -9.86 -14.46
C PRO A 21 -22.89 -8.41 -14.29
N CYS A 22 -21.98 -7.54 -13.84
CA CYS A 22 -22.14 -6.12 -14.09
C CYS A 22 -21.38 -5.83 -15.39
N PRO A 23 -22.05 -5.49 -16.51
CA PRO A 23 -21.38 -4.97 -17.69
C PRO A 23 -20.99 -3.52 -17.40
N ALA A 24 -19.98 -3.36 -16.57
CA ALA A 24 -19.20 -2.15 -16.44
C ALA A 24 -17.84 -2.61 -15.95
N GLN A 25 -17.00 -3.09 -16.89
CA GLN A 25 -15.57 -2.94 -16.68
C GLN A 25 -15.32 -1.44 -16.66
N VAL A 26 -15.46 -0.82 -15.49
CA VAL A 26 -14.75 0.41 -15.22
C VAL A 26 -13.31 -0.04 -15.15
N GLN A 27 -12.62 0.04 -16.29
CA GLN A 27 -11.17 0.20 -16.28
C GLN A 27 -10.95 1.49 -15.50
N LEU A 28 -10.80 1.36 -14.17
CA LEU A 28 -9.98 2.30 -13.45
C LEU A 28 -8.59 2.03 -14.01
N GLU A 29 -8.26 2.71 -15.11
CA GLU A 29 -6.87 3.11 -15.34
C GLU A 29 -6.50 3.89 -14.08
N SER A 30 -6.01 3.17 -13.06
CA SER A 30 -5.24 3.81 -12.02
C SER A 30 -4.01 4.32 -12.75
N GLU A 31 -3.95 5.62 -12.98
CA GLU A 31 -2.68 6.27 -13.25
C GLU A 31 -1.79 6.01 -12.02
N GLU A 32 -1.09 4.85 -12.00
CA GLU A 32 0.00 4.54 -11.06
C GLU A 32 1.20 5.44 -11.41
N LYS A 33 0.99 6.74 -11.26
CA LYS A 33 1.91 7.78 -11.63
C LYS A 33 2.64 8.18 -10.36
N TRP A 34 3.91 7.79 -10.28
CA TRP A 34 4.81 8.33 -9.28
C TRP A 34 4.83 9.86 -9.39
N LYS A 35 4.58 10.53 -8.26
CA LYS A 35 4.62 11.98 -8.16
C LYS A 35 5.63 12.35 -7.08
N VAL A 36 6.43 13.37 -7.38
CA VAL A 36 7.23 14.06 -6.37
C VAL A 36 6.32 15.12 -5.77
N LEU A 37 6.14 15.07 -4.46
CA LEU A 37 5.32 16.04 -3.73
C LEU A 37 6.19 17.22 -3.31
N LEU A 38 5.64 18.44 -3.42
CA LEU A 38 6.27 19.62 -2.82
C LEU A 38 6.04 19.57 -1.32
N THR A 39 7.12 19.62 -0.55
CA THR A 39 7.10 19.68 0.91
C THR A 39 7.53 21.08 1.36
N TYR A 40 6.99 21.53 2.48
CA TYR A 40 7.33 22.82 3.09
C TYR A 40 7.83 22.60 4.53
N GLY A 41 8.62 23.54 5.03
CA GLY A 41 9.22 23.48 6.36
C GLY A 41 10.69 23.06 6.33
N ASN A 42 11.18 22.53 7.44
CA ASN A 42 12.58 22.14 7.57
C ASN A 42 12.83 20.82 6.84
N THR A 43 13.67 20.85 5.80
CA THR A 43 14.10 19.65 5.10
C THR A 43 14.94 18.79 6.04
N PRO A 44 14.54 17.54 6.32
CA PRO A 44 15.34 16.64 7.15
C PRO A 44 16.63 16.26 6.42
N ALA A 45 17.66 15.91 7.18
CA ALA A 45 18.87 15.31 6.60
C ALA A 45 18.51 14.03 5.83
N THR A 46 19.18 13.85 4.68
CA THR A 46 19.12 12.59 3.93
C THR A 46 19.52 11.44 4.86
N ARG A 47 18.69 10.40 4.90
CA ARG A 47 18.82 9.30 5.85
C ARG A 47 18.36 7.97 5.29
N PHE A 48 18.88 6.89 5.84
CA PHE A 48 18.55 5.51 5.51
C PHE A 48 18.35 4.67 6.78
N HIS A 49 17.87 3.43 6.66
CA HIS A 49 17.57 2.53 7.78
C HIS A 49 16.59 3.09 8.83
N LEU A 50 15.70 3.99 8.42
CA LEU A 50 14.63 4.51 9.26
C LEU A 50 13.44 3.55 9.34
N VAL A 51 12.61 3.73 10.37
CA VAL A 51 11.27 3.13 10.45
C VAL A 51 10.25 4.21 10.15
N ALA A 52 9.31 3.93 9.24
CA ALA A 52 8.24 4.85 8.88
C ALA A 52 6.86 4.18 8.99
N THR A 53 5.86 4.94 9.42
CA THR A 53 4.45 4.52 9.49
C THR A 53 3.53 5.66 9.07
N LEU A 54 2.32 5.31 8.64
CA LEU A 54 1.26 6.25 8.30
C LEU A 54 0.17 6.18 9.38
N LEU A 55 -0.13 7.33 9.98
CA LEU A 55 -1.19 7.51 10.97
C LEU A 55 -2.20 8.53 10.43
N GLY A 56 -3.28 8.03 9.83
CA GLY A 56 -4.26 8.87 9.16
C GLY A 56 -3.62 9.62 7.99
N SER A 57 -3.69 10.95 8.02
CA SER A 57 -3.05 11.83 7.05
C SER A 57 -1.64 12.25 7.41
N LYS A 58 -1.06 11.73 8.49
CA LYS A 58 0.30 12.08 8.92
C LYS A 58 1.22 10.88 8.76
N SER A 59 2.37 11.09 8.14
CA SER A 59 3.44 10.10 8.13
C SER A 59 4.45 10.41 9.23
N VAL A 60 4.90 9.36 9.92
CA VAL A 60 5.86 9.46 11.01
C VAL A 60 7.06 8.59 10.67
N ALA A 61 8.24 9.19 10.69
CA ALA A 61 9.53 8.53 10.51
C ALA A 61 10.39 8.70 11.76
N ILE A 62 11.02 7.63 12.23
CA ILE A 62 11.80 7.61 13.46
C ILE A 62 13.24 7.21 13.16
N GLY A 63 14.16 8.05 13.63
CA GLY A 63 15.60 7.85 13.62
C GLY A 63 16.17 7.60 12.22
N GLY A 64 17.01 6.58 12.13
CA GLY A 64 17.78 6.23 10.94
C GLY A 64 19.24 6.67 11.06
N GLU A 65 19.95 6.64 9.95
CA GLU A 65 21.35 6.98 9.87
C GLU A 65 21.57 8.01 8.76
N SER A 66 22.43 8.99 9.03
CA SER A 66 22.91 9.97 8.04
C SER A 66 24.44 9.95 7.99
N ASN A 67 25.01 10.74 7.09
CA ASN A 67 26.46 10.92 7.02
C ASN A 67 27.07 11.49 8.32
N ALA A 68 26.27 12.06 9.22
CA ALA A 68 26.69 12.54 10.53
C ALA A 68 26.55 11.50 11.65
N GLY A 69 26.03 10.31 11.35
CA GLY A 69 25.81 9.22 12.31
C GLY A 69 24.34 8.86 12.53
N LEU A 70 24.09 8.13 13.61
CA LEU A 70 22.76 7.67 14.03
C LEU A 70 21.90 8.85 14.51
N LEU A 71 20.63 8.81 14.15
CA LEU A 71 19.65 9.83 14.46
C LEU A 71 18.59 9.26 15.39
N ASP A 72 18.20 10.04 16.40
CA ASP A 72 17.19 9.72 17.41
C ASP A 72 15.97 10.66 17.34
N ASP A 73 15.86 11.44 16.27
CA ASP A 73 14.77 12.36 16.00
C ASP A 73 13.53 11.68 15.42
N ILE A 74 12.39 12.37 15.54
CA ILE A 74 11.11 11.96 14.96
C ILE A 74 10.69 13.01 13.93
N LEU A 75 10.47 12.57 12.70
CA LEU A 75 9.93 13.38 11.62
C LEU A 75 8.45 13.10 11.46
N VAL A 76 7.63 14.14 11.54
CA VAL A 76 6.19 14.06 11.26
C VAL A 76 5.89 14.93 10.05
N THR A 77 5.29 14.33 9.02
CA THR A 77 4.84 15.05 7.82
C THR A 77 3.32 15.04 7.75
N ASP A 78 2.73 16.18 7.42
CA ASP A 78 1.31 16.29 7.13
C ASP A 78 1.07 16.09 5.63
N ASN A 79 0.23 15.12 5.29
CA ASN A 79 -0.10 14.74 3.93
C ASN A 79 -1.50 15.22 3.51
N ASP A 80 -2.21 16.01 4.33
CA ASP A 80 -3.49 16.62 3.92
C ASP A 80 -3.29 17.85 3.00
N LEU A 81 -2.11 18.48 3.06
CA LEU A 81 -1.77 19.68 2.29
C LEU A 81 -1.16 19.37 0.91
N ILE A 82 -1.38 18.17 0.39
CA ILE A 82 -0.92 17.80 -0.95
C ILE A 82 -1.74 18.60 -1.98
N LEU A 83 -1.15 19.68 -2.50
CA LEU A 83 -1.64 20.42 -3.68
C LEU A 83 -1.31 19.69 -4.98
#